data_AF-A0A8C9FPV7-F1
#
_entry.id   AF-A0A8C9FPV7-F1
#
_cell.length_a   1.000
_cell.length_b   1.000
_cell.length_c   1.000
_cell.angle_alpha   90.00
_cell.angle_beta   90.00
_cell.angle_gamma   90.00
#
_symmetry.space_group_name_H-M   'P 1'
#
loop_
_entity.id
_entity.type
_entity.pdbx_description
1 polymer ?
#
loop_
_entity_poly.entity_id
_entity_poly.type
_entity_poly.pdbx_seq_one_letter_code
_entity_poly.pdbx_strand_id
1 'polypeptide(L)'
;MAEEERALLGPDGGDGGSAGPPRTLPAVCDPSRLPHRLLVLALMCFLGFGSCFCYDNPAALQTQVQGLFSFSYRLGTVIFSIFVCVGQVINVFCFVPSFFVLLFRIGGESLAVAQNTYAVSWFKGKELNLVFGLQLSMARVGSTVNMNIMGWIYSRVQDLLGHTGHTTLGLTLLIGGVTCLFSLACALILAYLDKRAEKLLCKEQGKTGEVIKLTDVKNFSLSLWLIFVICVCYYAAVFPFIGLGNSRFSLSCSVVYIISAPMSPVFGILVDKIGKNIIWVLCAVVTTLASHIMLAFTFWNPWIAMCLLGVAYSLLACALWPMVAFVVPEHQLGTAYGFMQSIQNLGLAVISIAAGMILDTRGYLFLEVFFSACVSLSLVAVVMLYFVNHLTGGDLNWSAKKREKLQKVAANE
;
A
#
# COMPACT_ATOMS: atom_id res chain seq x y z
N MET A 1 -15.65 -34.18 -3.37
CA MET A 1 -16.72 -33.78 -2.42
C MET A 1 -17.22 -34.95 -1.58
N ALA A 2 -17.21 -36.20 -2.05
CA ALA A 2 -17.60 -37.38 -1.24
C ALA A 2 -16.41 -38.22 -0.68
N GLU A 3 -15.20 -38.10 -1.23
CA GLU A 3 -14.03 -38.86 -0.74
C GLU A 3 -13.36 -38.26 0.50
N GLU A 4 -13.36 -36.93 0.64
CA GLU A 4 -12.83 -36.26 1.85
C GLU A 4 -13.74 -36.46 3.07
N GLU A 5 -15.04 -36.69 2.85
CA GLU A 5 -16.03 -36.95 3.90
C GLU A 5 -15.96 -38.41 4.38
N ARG A 6 -15.60 -39.35 3.49
CA ARG A 6 -15.38 -40.77 3.83
C ARG A 6 -14.08 -41.03 4.58
N ALA A 7 -13.06 -40.19 4.44
CA ALA A 7 -11.82 -40.30 5.23
C ALA A 7 -12.00 -39.86 6.71
N LEU A 8 -13.13 -39.22 7.04
CA LEU A 8 -13.48 -38.80 8.40
C LEU A 8 -14.38 -39.79 9.15
N LEU A 9 -15.01 -40.73 8.44
CA LEU A 9 -15.90 -41.74 9.01
C LEU A 9 -15.30 -43.11 8.70
N GLY A 10 -14.41 -43.57 9.58
CA GLY A 10 -13.91 -44.95 9.55
C GLY A 10 -15.04 -45.95 9.74
N PRO A 11 -14.92 -47.17 9.21
CA PRO A 11 -15.93 -48.20 9.36
C PRO A 11 -15.72 -48.89 10.71
N ASP A 12 -16.55 -48.59 11.70
CA ASP A 12 -16.87 -49.55 12.75
C ASP A 12 -18.14 -49.07 13.47
N GLY A 13 -19.21 -49.86 13.34
CA GLY A 13 -20.34 -49.79 14.23
C GLY A 13 -19.98 -50.47 15.55
N GLY A 14 -20.30 -49.82 16.67
CA GLY A 14 -20.18 -50.45 17.97
C GLY A 14 -19.95 -49.47 19.12
N ASP A 15 -21.04 -49.20 19.84
CA ASP A 15 -21.10 -48.94 21.28
C ASP A 15 -20.54 -47.63 21.88
N GLY A 16 -21.16 -47.21 22.98
CA GLY A 16 -21.02 -45.88 23.56
C GLY A 16 -19.64 -45.53 24.13
N GLY A 17 -19.28 -44.24 24.09
CA GLY A 17 -18.12 -43.70 24.81
C GLY A 17 -17.54 -42.41 24.23
N SER A 18 -17.73 -41.29 24.94
CA SER A 18 -17.03 -40.00 24.86
C SER A 18 -16.79 -39.36 23.48
N ALA A 19 -17.44 -38.21 23.24
CA ALA A 19 -17.04 -37.27 22.19
C ALA A 19 -15.58 -36.83 22.42
N GLY A 20 -14.66 -37.30 21.57
CA GLY A 20 -13.27 -36.84 21.55
C GLY A 20 -13.18 -35.35 21.18
N PRO A 21 -12.11 -34.64 21.59
CA PRO A 21 -11.98 -33.20 21.37
C PRO A 21 -11.92 -32.88 19.87
N PRO A 22 -12.38 -31.69 19.43
CA PRO A 22 -12.31 -31.29 18.03
C PRO A 22 -10.87 -31.36 17.54
N ARG A 23 -10.63 -32.01 16.39
CA ARG A 23 -9.30 -32.10 15.75
C ARG A 23 -8.69 -30.70 15.67
N THR A 24 -7.66 -30.47 16.48
CA THR A 24 -6.94 -29.20 16.52
C THR A 24 -6.14 -29.06 15.23
N LEU A 25 -6.57 -28.16 14.34
CA LEU A 25 -5.80 -27.82 13.16
C LEU A 25 -4.40 -27.33 13.59
N PRO A 26 -3.33 -27.67 12.86
CA PRO A 26 -2.01 -27.10 13.09
C PRO A 26 -2.08 -25.57 13.14
N ALA A 27 -1.28 -24.92 13.99
CA ALA A 27 -1.41 -23.47 14.24
C ALA A 27 -1.22 -22.58 13.00
N VAL A 28 -0.55 -23.11 11.96
CA VAL A 28 -0.35 -22.47 10.64
C VAL A 28 -1.54 -22.68 9.70
N CYS A 29 -2.40 -23.66 9.96
CA CYS A 29 -3.59 -23.98 9.16
C CYS A 29 -4.89 -23.40 9.75
N ASP A 30 -4.85 -22.88 10.97
CA ASP A 30 -5.99 -22.29 11.66
C ASP A 30 -6.06 -20.77 11.39
N PRO A 31 -7.06 -20.28 10.61
CA PRO A 31 -7.16 -18.87 10.22
C PRO A 31 -7.48 -17.91 11.37
N SER A 32 -7.90 -18.45 12.53
CA SER A 32 -8.10 -17.65 13.74
C SER A 32 -6.79 -17.33 14.46
N ARG A 33 -5.74 -18.13 14.24
CA ARG A 33 -4.47 -18.06 14.97
C ARG A 33 -3.45 -17.13 14.31
N LEU A 34 -2.56 -16.61 15.17
CA LEU A 34 -1.51 -15.66 14.80
C LEU A 34 -0.53 -16.19 13.73
N PRO A 35 -0.08 -17.48 13.75
CA PRO A 35 0.87 -17.97 12.74
C PRO A 35 0.30 -18.00 11.32
N HIS A 36 -0.97 -18.37 11.16
CA HIS A 36 -1.64 -18.32 9.84
C HIS A 36 -1.77 -16.88 9.34
N ARG A 37 -2.11 -15.94 10.22
CA ARG A 37 -2.18 -14.51 9.87
C ARG A 37 -0.83 -13.93 9.50
N LEU A 38 0.25 -14.32 10.18
CA LEU A 38 1.61 -13.94 9.80
C LEU A 38 2.01 -14.49 8.43
N LEU A 39 1.63 -15.73 8.10
CA LEU A 39 1.83 -16.30 6.77
C LEU A 39 1.09 -15.48 5.70
N VAL A 40 -0.18 -15.14 5.96
CA VAL A 40 -0.98 -14.29 5.06
C VAL A 40 -0.35 -12.90 4.90
N LEU A 41 0.15 -12.29 5.99
CA LEU A 41 0.85 -11.01 5.95
C LEU A 41 2.14 -11.09 5.13
N ALA A 42 2.93 -12.15 5.30
CA ALA A 42 4.14 -12.35 4.51
C ALA A 42 3.82 -12.43 3.01
N LEU A 43 2.81 -13.21 2.64
CA LEU A 43 2.35 -13.31 1.24
C LEU A 43 1.84 -11.97 0.70
N MET A 44 1.11 -11.17 1.51
CA MET A 44 0.68 -9.81 1.12
C MET A 44 1.89 -8.89 0.88
N CYS A 45 2.92 -8.98 1.71
CA CYS A 45 4.13 -8.16 1.55
C CYS A 45 4.89 -8.54 0.28
N PHE A 46 5.00 -9.82 -0.04
CA PHE A 46 5.62 -10.30 -1.28
C PHE A 46 4.82 -9.96 -2.54
N LEU A 47 3.50 -9.92 -2.43
CA LEU A 47 2.63 -9.44 -3.49
C LEU A 47 2.94 -7.97 -3.84
N GLY A 48 3.13 -7.11 -2.83
CA GLY A 48 3.55 -5.71 -2.99
C GLY A 48 4.94 -5.57 -3.62
N PHE A 49 5.89 -6.42 -3.21
CA PHE A 49 7.26 -6.43 -3.73
C PHE A 49 7.33 -6.56 -5.27
N GLY A 50 6.65 -7.56 -5.85
CA GLY A 50 6.74 -7.80 -7.31
C GLY A 50 6.09 -6.68 -8.13
N SER A 51 5.04 -6.04 -7.62
CA SER A 51 4.46 -4.86 -8.26
C SER A 51 5.42 -3.67 -8.22
N CYS A 52 5.98 -3.35 -7.05
CA CYS A 52 6.87 -2.19 -6.86
C CYS A 52 8.21 -2.35 -7.60
N PHE A 53 8.75 -3.57 -7.69
CA PHE A 53 9.95 -3.88 -8.46
C PHE A 53 9.82 -3.47 -9.94
N CYS A 54 8.62 -3.59 -10.50
CA CYS A 54 8.36 -3.34 -11.91
C CYS A 54 7.71 -1.96 -12.19
N TYR A 55 7.33 -1.19 -11.17
CA TYR A 55 6.47 0.02 -11.27
C TYR A 55 7.18 1.35 -11.51
N ASP A 56 8.50 1.42 -11.31
CA ASP A 56 9.30 2.66 -11.40
C ASP A 56 9.64 3.11 -12.85
N ASN A 57 8.64 3.28 -13.74
CA ASN A 57 8.80 4.00 -15.02
C ASN A 57 7.44 4.48 -15.61
N PRO A 58 7.28 5.75 -16.04
CA PRO A 58 6.32 6.75 -15.52
C PRO A 58 4.86 6.68 -16.03
N ALA A 59 4.02 7.52 -15.43
CA ALA A 59 2.55 7.42 -15.34
C ALA A 59 1.78 8.52 -16.08
N ALA A 60 0.74 8.14 -16.84
CA ALA A 60 -0.41 9.00 -17.10
C ALA A 60 -1.66 8.22 -17.57
N LEU A 61 -2.80 8.57 -16.95
CA LEU A 61 -4.20 8.43 -17.41
C LEU A 61 -4.90 7.06 -17.37
N GLN A 62 -5.78 6.91 -16.37
CA GLN A 62 -6.74 5.82 -16.20
C GLN A 62 -8.16 6.40 -16.07
N THR A 63 -8.90 6.53 -17.18
CA THR A 63 -10.32 6.92 -17.15
C THR A 63 -11.21 6.06 -18.05
N GLN A 64 -11.04 4.73 -18.04
CA GLN A 64 -11.94 3.83 -18.79
C GLN A 64 -12.27 2.46 -18.14
N VAL A 65 -11.84 2.14 -16.92
CA VAL A 65 -12.11 0.79 -16.34
C VAL A 65 -12.70 0.84 -14.93
N GLN A 66 -13.82 1.54 -14.78
CA GLN A 66 -14.63 1.48 -13.56
C GLN A 66 -16.10 1.52 -13.92
N GLY A 67 -16.61 0.36 -14.36
CA GLY A 67 -18.00 0.21 -14.77
C GLY A 67 -18.50 -1.22 -14.93
N LEU A 68 -17.66 -2.23 -14.73
CA LEU A 68 -18.09 -3.62 -14.61
C LEU A 68 -17.31 -4.28 -13.49
N PHE A 69 -17.94 -5.23 -12.82
CA PHE A 69 -17.38 -6.15 -11.82
C PHE A 69 -17.53 -5.74 -10.35
N SER A 70 -18.70 -6.04 -9.80
CA SER A 70 -18.88 -6.40 -8.39
C SER A 70 -18.11 -7.70 -8.10
N PHE A 71 -16.79 -7.66 -8.03
CA PHE A 71 -15.99 -8.82 -7.63
C PHE A 71 -15.56 -8.72 -6.16
N SER A 72 -15.62 -9.85 -5.46
CA SER A 72 -14.95 -10.01 -4.17
C SER A 72 -13.47 -9.61 -4.30
N TYR A 73 -12.95 -8.84 -3.34
CA TYR A 73 -11.56 -8.34 -3.32
C TYR A 73 -10.51 -9.43 -3.64
N ARG A 74 -10.80 -10.70 -3.32
CA ARG A 74 -10.02 -11.90 -3.68
C ARG A 74 -9.76 -12.03 -5.18
N LEU A 75 -10.82 -11.95 -5.97
CA LEU A 75 -10.71 -12.09 -7.43
C LEU A 75 -10.10 -10.82 -8.02
N GLY A 76 -10.38 -9.66 -7.44
CA GLY A 76 -9.70 -8.41 -7.78
C GLY A 76 -8.18 -8.54 -7.71
N THR A 77 -7.63 -8.99 -6.58
CA THR A 77 -6.18 -9.17 -6.41
C THR A 77 -5.57 -10.11 -7.45
N VAL A 78 -6.22 -11.25 -7.74
CA VAL A 78 -5.75 -12.21 -8.75
C VAL A 78 -5.83 -11.61 -10.16
N ILE A 79 -6.97 -11.00 -10.52
CA ILE A 79 -7.17 -10.36 -11.82
C ILE A 79 -6.12 -9.26 -12.04
N PHE A 80 -5.96 -8.35 -11.08
CA PHE A 80 -4.99 -7.26 -11.21
C PHE A 80 -3.55 -7.77 -11.24
N SER A 81 -3.22 -8.81 -10.47
CA SER A 81 -1.91 -9.46 -10.58
C SER A 81 -1.68 -10.14 -11.94
N ILE A 82 -2.72 -10.70 -12.57
CA ILE A 82 -2.66 -11.21 -13.94
C ILE A 82 -2.44 -10.06 -14.92
N PHE A 83 -3.15 -8.93 -14.79
CA PHE A 83 -2.92 -7.74 -15.61
C PHE A 83 -1.48 -7.22 -15.50
N VAL A 84 -0.92 -7.18 -14.29
CA VAL A 84 0.49 -6.86 -14.03
C VAL A 84 1.40 -7.86 -14.74
N CYS A 85 1.17 -9.17 -14.58
CA CYS A 85 2.01 -10.20 -15.19
C CYS A 85 1.94 -10.18 -16.73
N VAL A 86 0.73 -10.08 -17.29
CA VAL A 86 0.48 -10.00 -18.73
C VAL A 86 1.06 -8.70 -19.29
N GLY A 87 0.91 -7.58 -18.59
CA GLY A 87 1.53 -6.31 -18.94
C GLY A 87 3.05 -6.42 -19.03
N GLN A 88 3.70 -7.12 -18.10
CA GLN A 88 5.15 -7.37 -18.15
C GLN A 88 5.55 -8.25 -19.33
N VAL A 89 4.86 -9.38 -19.53
CA VAL A 89 5.14 -10.30 -20.65
C VAL A 89 5.00 -9.56 -21.98
N ILE A 90 3.91 -8.80 -22.18
CA ILE A 90 3.69 -8.07 -23.42
C ILE A 90 4.71 -6.92 -23.59
N ASN A 91 5.10 -6.23 -22.52
CA ASN A 91 6.15 -5.20 -22.57
C ASN A 91 7.51 -5.78 -23.04
N VAL A 92 7.78 -7.06 -22.76
CA VAL A 92 8.98 -7.75 -23.25
C VAL A 92 8.88 -8.12 -24.73
N PHE A 93 7.70 -8.50 -25.23
CA PHE A 93 7.51 -8.99 -26.60
C PHE A 93 7.06 -7.94 -27.62
N CYS A 94 6.39 -6.87 -27.20
CA CYS A 94 5.79 -5.88 -28.09
C CYS A 94 6.58 -4.57 -28.06
N PHE A 95 7.20 -4.24 -29.18
CA PHE A 95 8.07 -3.07 -29.42
C PHE A 95 7.32 -1.71 -29.44
N VAL A 96 6.17 -1.59 -28.77
CA VAL A 96 5.38 -0.34 -28.69
C VAL A 96 5.26 0.09 -27.22
N PRO A 97 6.01 1.13 -26.79
CA PRO A 97 6.23 1.43 -25.38
C PRO A 97 5.02 2.06 -24.64
N SER A 98 4.02 2.61 -25.33
CA SER A 98 3.06 3.51 -24.68
C SER A 98 1.79 2.83 -24.14
N PHE A 99 1.22 1.87 -24.87
CA PHE A 99 -0.06 1.24 -24.48
C PHE A 99 0.10 0.08 -23.49
N PHE A 100 1.21 -0.67 -23.54
CA PHE A 100 1.37 -1.86 -22.71
C PHE A 100 1.93 -1.55 -21.31
N VAL A 101 2.74 -0.49 -21.20
CA VAL A 101 3.07 0.13 -19.90
C VAL A 101 1.80 0.60 -19.18
N LEU A 102 0.78 1.04 -19.92
CA LEU A 102 -0.51 1.43 -19.35
C LEU A 102 -1.25 0.25 -18.71
N LEU A 103 -1.28 -0.93 -19.35
CA LEU A 103 -1.91 -2.13 -18.77
C LEU A 103 -1.21 -2.59 -17.49
N PHE A 104 0.11 -2.58 -17.50
CA PHE A 104 0.91 -2.89 -16.31
C PHE A 104 0.59 -1.91 -15.17
N ARG A 105 0.48 -0.62 -15.50
CA ARG A 105 0.20 0.46 -14.55
C ARG A 105 -1.19 0.39 -13.94
N ILE A 106 -2.21 0.15 -14.78
CA ILE A 106 -3.60 -0.06 -14.34
C ILE A 106 -3.65 -1.26 -13.37
N GLY A 107 -2.94 -2.35 -13.70
CA GLY A 107 -2.84 -3.50 -12.82
C GLY A 107 -2.20 -3.17 -11.47
N GLY A 108 -1.08 -2.43 -11.46
CA GLY A 108 -0.34 -2.10 -10.24
C GLY A 108 -1.13 -1.24 -9.24
N GLU A 109 -1.73 -0.14 -9.72
CA GLU A 109 -2.54 0.75 -8.87
C GLU A 109 -3.78 0.05 -8.31
N SER A 110 -4.45 -0.73 -9.16
CA SER A 110 -5.63 -1.49 -8.75
C SER A 110 -5.27 -2.60 -7.77
N LEU A 111 -4.09 -3.21 -7.92
CA LEU A 111 -3.55 -4.18 -6.98
C LEU A 111 -3.25 -3.54 -5.62
N ALA A 112 -2.73 -2.31 -5.57
CA ALA A 112 -2.49 -1.59 -4.32
C ALA A 112 -3.79 -1.30 -3.54
N VAL A 113 -4.86 -0.91 -4.25
CA VAL A 113 -6.19 -0.73 -3.64
C VAL A 113 -6.74 -2.05 -3.09
N ALA A 114 -6.58 -3.14 -3.86
CA ALA A 114 -6.99 -4.47 -3.42
C ALA A 114 -6.18 -4.94 -2.20
N GLN A 115 -4.87 -4.70 -2.17
CA GLN A 115 -3.98 -5.02 -1.05
C GLN A 115 -4.37 -4.29 0.23
N ASN A 116 -4.59 -2.97 0.16
CA ASN A 116 -5.00 -2.17 1.32
C ASN A 116 -6.34 -2.65 1.89
N THR A 117 -7.31 -2.95 1.01
CA THR A 117 -8.62 -3.48 1.40
C THR A 117 -8.49 -4.87 2.03
N TYR A 118 -7.66 -5.72 1.45
CA TYR A 118 -7.41 -7.09 1.91
C TYR A 118 -6.66 -7.12 3.26
N ALA A 119 -5.71 -6.22 3.47
CA ALA A 119 -5.02 -6.04 4.74
C ALA A 119 -6.00 -5.74 5.88
N VAL A 120 -6.94 -4.84 5.62
CA VAL A 120 -7.97 -4.45 6.57
C VAL A 120 -8.92 -5.61 6.87
N SER A 121 -9.35 -6.39 5.86
CA SER A 121 -10.29 -7.49 6.07
C SER A 121 -9.72 -8.63 6.94
N TRP A 122 -8.41 -8.82 6.92
CA TRP A 122 -7.70 -9.82 7.73
C TRP A 122 -7.29 -9.32 9.12
N PHE A 123 -6.93 -8.03 9.23
CA PHE A 123 -6.37 -7.45 10.45
C PHE A 123 -7.27 -6.42 11.13
N LYS A 124 -8.56 -6.33 10.78
CA LYS A 124 -9.51 -5.40 11.40
C LYS A 124 -9.47 -5.48 12.93
N GLY A 125 -9.39 -4.30 13.56
CA GLY A 125 -9.37 -4.16 15.02
C GLY A 125 -8.09 -4.60 15.72
N LYS A 126 -7.07 -5.00 14.96
CA LYS A 126 -5.75 -5.38 15.47
C LYS A 126 -4.70 -4.32 15.09
N GLU A 127 -3.44 -4.71 15.07
CA GLU A 127 -2.27 -3.89 14.75
C GLU A 127 -2.22 -3.53 13.25
N LEU A 128 -3.19 -2.71 12.81
CA LEU A 128 -3.31 -2.31 11.41
C LEU A 128 -2.19 -1.37 10.98
N ASN A 129 -1.70 -0.49 11.86
CA ASN A 129 -0.62 0.43 11.49
C ASN A 129 0.69 -0.33 11.22
N LEU A 130 0.97 -1.39 11.97
CA LEU A 130 2.08 -2.31 11.74
C LEU A 130 1.94 -3.06 10.41
N VAL A 131 0.76 -3.58 10.10
CA VAL A 131 0.50 -4.29 8.85
C VAL A 131 0.81 -3.41 7.63
N PHE A 132 0.30 -2.18 7.63
CA PHE A 132 0.60 -1.20 6.58
C PHE A 132 2.07 -0.79 6.58
N GLY A 133 2.69 -0.65 7.76
CA GLY A 133 4.13 -0.36 7.89
C GLY A 133 5.03 -1.44 7.30
N LEU A 134 4.70 -2.72 7.51
CA LEU A 134 5.43 -3.87 6.94
C LEU A 134 5.25 -3.97 5.43
N GLN A 135 4.02 -3.77 4.94
CA GLN A 135 3.76 -3.75 3.49
C GLN A 135 4.55 -2.64 2.80
N LEU A 136 4.53 -1.44 3.37
CA LEU A 136 5.28 -0.31 2.84
C LEU A 136 6.80 -0.58 2.87
N SER A 137 7.31 -1.14 3.98
CA SER A 137 8.72 -1.53 4.08
C SER A 137 9.12 -2.47 2.95
N MET A 138 8.32 -3.51 2.70
CA MET A 138 8.62 -4.50 1.65
C MET A 138 8.51 -3.92 0.24
N ALA A 139 7.58 -2.98 0.01
CA ALA A 139 7.53 -2.20 -1.22
C ALA A 139 8.82 -1.38 -1.45
N ARG A 140 9.33 -0.70 -0.41
CA ARG A 140 10.60 0.07 -0.49
C ARG A 140 11.81 -0.81 -0.75
N VAL A 141 11.88 -1.97 -0.09
CA VAL A 141 12.91 -2.97 -0.35
C VAL A 141 12.84 -3.41 -1.81
N GLY A 142 11.64 -3.66 -2.35
CA GLY A 142 11.42 -3.95 -3.77
C GLY A 142 12.04 -2.92 -4.71
N SER A 143 11.68 -1.65 -4.57
CA SER A 143 12.25 -0.56 -5.40
C SER A 143 13.77 -0.42 -5.20
N THR A 144 14.27 -0.53 -3.97
CA THR A 144 15.71 -0.40 -3.69
C THR A 144 16.51 -1.54 -4.34
N VAL A 145 16.01 -2.77 -4.24
CA VAL A 145 16.61 -3.95 -4.89
C VAL A 145 16.58 -3.77 -6.41
N ASN A 146 15.46 -3.30 -6.97
CA ASN A 146 15.35 -3.01 -8.40
C ASN A 146 16.42 -2.01 -8.87
N MET A 147 16.53 -0.85 -8.22
CA MET A 147 17.47 0.20 -8.60
C MET A 147 18.94 -0.23 -8.52
N ASN A 148 19.30 -1.06 -7.54
CA ASN A 148 20.69 -1.51 -7.36
C ASN A 148 21.05 -2.72 -8.23
N ILE A 149 20.11 -3.64 -8.45
CA ILE A 149 20.39 -4.91 -9.14
C ILE A 149 20.18 -4.78 -10.65
N MET A 150 19.22 -3.99 -11.13
CA MET A 150 18.91 -3.94 -12.56
C MET A 150 20.09 -3.45 -13.42
N GLY A 151 20.87 -2.49 -12.94
CA GLY A 151 22.07 -2.03 -13.66
C GLY A 151 23.11 -3.15 -13.81
N TRP A 152 23.32 -3.94 -12.75
CA TRP A 152 24.24 -5.08 -12.78
C TRP A 152 23.73 -6.23 -13.65
N ILE A 153 22.42 -6.52 -13.61
CA ILE A 153 21.80 -7.52 -14.52
C ILE A 153 21.97 -7.06 -15.96
N TYR A 154 21.69 -5.79 -16.26
CA TYR A 154 21.82 -5.24 -17.61
C TYR A 154 23.25 -5.40 -18.15
N SER A 155 24.27 -5.05 -17.36
CA SER A 155 25.67 -5.21 -17.79
C SER A 155 26.03 -6.67 -18.05
N ARG A 156 25.55 -7.59 -17.20
CA ARG A 156 25.84 -9.02 -17.38
C ARG A 156 25.13 -9.62 -18.60
N VAL A 157 23.90 -9.18 -18.86
CA VAL A 157 23.11 -9.56 -20.03
C VAL A 157 23.74 -8.98 -21.30
N GLN A 158 24.28 -7.76 -21.24
CA GLN A 158 25.05 -7.14 -22.31
C GLN A 158 26.32 -7.95 -22.64
N ASP A 159 27.07 -8.37 -21.64
CA ASP A 159 28.28 -9.20 -21.82
C ASP A 159 27.97 -10.57 -22.45
N LEU A 160 26.79 -11.12 -22.19
CA LEU A 160 26.34 -12.41 -22.73
C LEU A 160 25.85 -12.32 -24.19
N LEU A 161 25.22 -11.20 -24.56
CA LEU A 161 24.62 -11.00 -25.89
C LEU A 161 25.57 -10.29 -26.88
N GLY A 162 26.62 -9.62 -26.38
CA GLY A 162 27.61 -8.93 -27.21
C GLY A 162 27.07 -7.76 -28.06
N HIS A 163 25.81 -7.36 -27.89
CA HIS A 163 25.16 -6.26 -28.61
C HIS A 163 24.51 -5.30 -27.62
N THR A 164 24.67 -3.99 -27.85
CA THR A 164 23.95 -2.94 -27.14
C THR A 164 22.67 -2.61 -27.89
N GLY A 165 21.51 -2.80 -27.26
CA GLY A 165 20.25 -2.53 -27.92
C GLY A 165 19.03 -2.94 -27.11
N HIS A 166 17.87 -2.83 -27.77
CA HIS A 166 16.55 -3.00 -27.15
C HIS A 166 16.29 -4.46 -26.72
N THR A 167 16.98 -5.42 -27.34
CA THR A 167 16.95 -6.85 -26.99
C THR A 167 17.58 -7.12 -25.62
N THR A 168 18.68 -6.46 -25.29
CA THR A 168 19.36 -6.54 -23.97
C THR A 168 18.46 -5.98 -22.86
N LEU A 169 17.77 -4.87 -23.16
CA LEU A 169 16.80 -4.27 -22.25
C LEU A 169 15.57 -5.17 -22.05
N GLY A 170 15.02 -5.74 -23.12
CA GLY A 170 13.90 -6.69 -23.06
C GLY A 170 14.21 -7.95 -22.26
N LEU A 171 15.41 -8.53 -22.42
CA LEU A 171 15.83 -9.71 -21.65
C LEU A 171 16.09 -9.38 -20.17
N THR A 172 16.64 -8.20 -19.89
CA THR A 172 16.80 -7.70 -18.51
C THR A 172 15.43 -7.52 -17.83
N LEU A 173 14.44 -6.99 -18.55
CA LEU A 173 13.06 -6.87 -18.07
C LEU A 173 12.37 -8.23 -17.88
N LEU A 174 12.68 -9.23 -18.72
CA LEU A 174 12.17 -10.60 -18.55
C LEU A 174 12.63 -11.23 -17.22
N ILE A 175 13.89 -10.99 -16.84
CA ILE A 175 14.42 -11.41 -15.53
C ILE A 175 13.63 -10.72 -14.40
N GLY A 176 13.27 -9.44 -14.58
CA GLY A 176 12.36 -8.74 -13.68
C GLY A 176 10.95 -9.34 -13.64
N GLY A 177 10.43 -9.84 -14.77
CA GLY A 177 9.13 -10.51 -14.88
C GLY A 177 9.00 -11.76 -14.01
N VAL A 178 10.10 -12.41 -13.63
CA VAL A 178 10.11 -13.52 -12.65
C VAL A 178 9.52 -13.08 -11.31
N THR A 179 9.78 -11.84 -10.88
CA THR A 179 9.21 -11.29 -9.64
C THR A 179 7.70 -11.07 -9.74
N CYS A 180 7.18 -10.78 -10.94
CA CYS A 180 5.74 -10.71 -11.20
C CYS A 180 5.07 -12.08 -11.19
N LEU A 181 5.73 -13.12 -11.73
CA LEU A 181 5.24 -14.50 -11.63
C LEU A 181 5.19 -14.97 -10.17
N PHE A 182 6.20 -14.63 -9.38
CA PHE A 182 6.21 -14.89 -7.95
C PHE A 182 5.08 -14.15 -7.21
N SER A 183 4.84 -12.88 -7.55
CA SER A 183 3.71 -12.10 -7.03
C SER A 183 2.36 -12.75 -7.37
N LEU A 184 2.19 -13.21 -8.61
CA LEU A 184 0.99 -13.93 -9.04
C LEU A 184 0.79 -15.25 -8.27
N ALA A 185 1.87 -16.02 -8.05
CA ALA A 185 1.81 -17.21 -7.22
C ALA A 185 1.36 -16.90 -5.78
N CYS A 186 1.89 -15.82 -5.18
CA CYS A 186 1.44 -15.34 -3.87
C CYS A 186 -0.05 -14.95 -3.87
N ALA A 187 -0.53 -14.28 -4.93
CA ALA A 187 -1.94 -13.92 -5.08
C ALA A 187 -2.86 -15.16 -5.12
N LEU A 188 -2.46 -16.19 -5.88
CA LEU A 188 -3.21 -17.45 -5.98
C LEU A 188 -3.26 -18.19 -4.64
N ILE A 189 -2.13 -18.25 -3.93
CA ILE A 189 -2.06 -18.86 -2.60
C ILE A 189 -2.96 -18.10 -1.62
N LEU A 190 -2.90 -16.76 -1.61
CA LEU A 190 -3.78 -15.93 -0.78
C LEU A 190 -5.26 -16.15 -1.09
N ALA A 191 -5.64 -16.20 -2.37
CA ALA A 191 -7.01 -16.48 -2.78
C ALA A 191 -7.49 -17.87 -2.29
N TYR A 192 -6.62 -18.87 -2.36
CA TYR A 192 -6.90 -20.21 -1.82
C TYR A 192 -7.07 -20.19 -0.29
N LEU A 193 -6.14 -19.55 0.44
CA LEU A 193 -6.19 -19.45 1.90
C LEU A 193 -7.44 -18.68 2.36
N ASP A 194 -7.83 -17.63 1.65
CA ASP A 194 -9.04 -16.85 1.97
C ASP A 194 -10.32 -17.66 1.73
N LYS A 195 -10.40 -18.40 0.61
CA LYS A 195 -11.52 -19.32 0.34
C LYS A 195 -11.62 -20.42 1.39
N ARG A 196 -10.47 -20.91 1.87
CA ARG A 196 -10.42 -21.89 2.96
C ARG A 196 -10.86 -21.27 4.29
N ALA A 197 -10.39 -20.07 4.61
CA ALA A 197 -10.74 -19.36 5.83
C ALA A 197 -12.23 -19.02 5.90
N GLU A 198 -12.84 -18.61 4.78
CA GLU A 198 -14.29 -18.35 4.70
C GLU A 198 -15.11 -19.61 5.04
N LYS A 199 -14.75 -20.76 4.46
CA LYS A 199 -15.41 -22.03 4.73
C LYS A 199 -15.28 -22.47 6.19
N LEU A 200 -14.11 -22.25 6.79
CA LEU A 200 -13.83 -22.70 8.17
C LEU A 200 -14.38 -21.77 9.24
N LEU A 201 -14.43 -20.46 8.97
CA LEU A 201 -14.87 -19.45 9.93
C LEU A 201 -16.34 -19.04 9.74
N CYS A 202 -17.06 -19.62 8.76
CA CYS A 202 -18.40 -19.21 8.36
C CYS A 202 -18.52 -17.67 8.25
N LYS A 203 -17.48 -17.02 7.73
CA LYS A 203 -17.42 -15.56 7.61
C LYS A 203 -18.57 -15.16 6.68
N GLU A 204 -19.54 -14.35 7.13
CA GLU A 204 -20.58 -13.75 6.27
C GLU A 204 -20.02 -12.72 5.26
N GLN A 205 -18.72 -12.76 4.99
CA GLN A 205 -18.00 -11.80 4.18
C GLN A 205 -18.06 -12.20 2.70
N GLY A 206 -19.24 -12.02 2.11
CA GLY A 206 -19.48 -12.36 0.70
C GLY A 206 -20.86 -12.05 0.14
N LYS A 207 -21.81 -11.58 0.98
CA LYS A 207 -23.15 -11.13 0.52
C LYS A 207 -23.41 -9.66 0.86
N THR A 208 -22.46 -8.76 0.64
CA THR A 208 -22.85 -7.37 0.41
C THR A 208 -23.46 -7.31 -0.99
N GLY A 209 -24.78 -7.52 -1.07
CA GLY A 209 -25.58 -7.33 -2.28
C GLY A 209 -25.66 -5.86 -2.73
N GLU A 210 -25.01 -4.95 -2.02
CA GLU A 210 -24.79 -3.59 -2.48
C GLU A 210 -23.71 -3.57 -3.56
N VAL A 211 -24.16 -3.44 -4.80
CA VAL A 211 -23.36 -2.96 -5.91
C VAL A 211 -22.71 -1.65 -5.46
N ILE A 212 -21.37 -1.59 -5.48
CA ILE A 212 -20.62 -0.37 -5.18
C ILE A 212 -21.14 0.75 -6.09
N LYS A 213 -21.77 1.78 -5.51
CA LYS A 213 -22.26 2.93 -6.27
C LYS A 213 -21.24 4.04 -6.17
N LEU A 214 -20.86 4.63 -7.30
CA LEU A 214 -19.99 5.83 -7.32
C LEU A 214 -20.60 7.00 -6.52
N THR A 215 -21.92 7.01 -6.33
CA THR A 215 -22.63 7.98 -5.48
C THR A 215 -22.22 7.89 -4.01
N ASP A 216 -21.71 6.74 -3.55
CA ASP A 216 -21.31 6.54 -2.14
C ASP A 216 -20.17 7.46 -1.72
N VAL A 217 -19.37 7.95 -2.68
CA VAL A 217 -18.32 8.95 -2.45
C VAL A 217 -18.88 10.26 -1.91
N LYS A 218 -20.12 10.62 -2.26
CA LYS A 218 -20.78 11.85 -1.75
C LYS A 218 -21.18 11.73 -0.27
N ASN A 219 -21.29 10.51 0.25
CA ASN A 219 -21.71 10.24 1.63
C ASN A 219 -20.53 10.12 2.59
N PHE A 220 -19.31 10.40 2.14
CA PHE A 220 -18.12 10.34 2.98
C PHE A 220 -18.12 11.43 4.06
N SER A 221 -17.66 11.04 5.26
CA SER A 221 -17.58 11.95 6.40
C SER A 221 -16.52 13.03 6.20
N LEU A 222 -16.67 14.16 6.91
CA LEU A 222 -15.70 15.25 6.87
C LEU A 222 -14.29 14.79 7.26
N SER A 223 -14.18 13.88 8.23
CA SER A 223 -12.90 13.28 8.63
C SER A 223 -12.20 12.58 7.46
N LEU A 224 -12.94 11.84 6.63
CA LEU A 224 -12.38 11.16 5.48
C LEU A 224 -11.93 12.14 4.38
N TRP A 225 -12.72 13.18 4.12
CA TRP A 225 -12.32 14.24 3.19
C TRP A 225 -11.03 14.95 3.63
N LEU A 226 -10.89 15.24 4.92
CA LEU A 226 -9.66 15.81 5.47
C LEU A 226 -8.48 14.84 5.31
N ILE A 227 -8.66 13.54 5.53
CA ILE A 227 -7.64 12.51 5.27
C ILE A 227 -7.19 12.54 3.81
N PHE A 228 -8.11 12.68 2.85
CA PHE A 228 -7.76 12.79 1.42
C PHE A 228 -6.96 14.06 1.11
N VAL A 229 -7.34 15.21 1.69
CA VAL A 229 -6.59 16.46 1.52
C VAL A 229 -5.18 16.36 2.09
N ILE A 230 -5.03 15.80 3.29
CA ILE A 230 -3.73 15.55 3.93
C ILE A 230 -2.86 14.68 3.03
N CYS A 231 -3.43 13.59 2.51
CA CYS A 231 -2.77 12.66 1.60
C CYS A 231 -2.24 13.39 0.36
N VAL A 232 -3.11 14.09 -0.37
CA VAL A 232 -2.73 14.79 -1.61
C VAL A 232 -1.66 15.85 -1.32
N CYS A 233 -1.90 16.75 -0.38
CA CYS A 233 -0.98 17.88 -0.13
C CYS A 233 0.39 17.42 0.37
N TYR A 234 0.44 16.37 1.19
CA TYR A 234 1.70 15.83 1.70
C TYR A 234 2.47 15.07 0.62
N TYR A 235 1.86 14.07 0.00
CA TYR A 235 2.57 13.24 -0.98
C TYR A 235 2.93 14.00 -2.24
N ALA A 236 2.13 14.99 -2.64
CA ALA A 236 2.44 15.87 -3.76
C ALA A 236 3.62 16.81 -3.51
N ALA A 237 4.01 17.07 -2.26
CA ALA A 237 5.26 17.76 -1.96
C ALA A 237 6.45 16.78 -1.99
N VAL A 238 6.29 15.61 -1.38
CA VAL A 238 7.40 14.65 -1.17
C VAL A 238 7.82 13.94 -2.45
N PHE A 239 6.88 13.39 -3.23
CA PHE A 239 7.26 12.57 -4.39
C PHE A 239 7.89 13.38 -5.54
N PRO A 240 7.38 14.55 -5.94
CA PRO A 240 8.04 15.36 -6.98
C PRO A 240 9.40 15.87 -6.51
N PHE A 241 9.56 16.17 -5.22
CA PHE A 241 10.84 16.51 -4.63
C PHE A 241 11.86 15.36 -4.76
N ILE A 242 11.47 14.12 -4.42
CA ILE A 242 12.30 12.93 -4.60
C ILE A 242 12.65 12.74 -6.09
N GLY A 243 11.72 13.01 -7.01
CA GLY A 243 11.96 12.89 -8.45
C GLY A 243 12.93 13.95 -9.02
N LEU A 244 12.76 15.22 -8.63
CA LEU A 244 13.48 16.36 -9.18
C LEU A 244 14.82 16.65 -8.47
N GLY A 245 14.96 16.22 -7.20
CA GLY A 245 16.12 16.53 -6.34
C GLY A 245 17.44 15.94 -6.81
N ASN A 246 17.41 14.90 -7.66
CA ASN A 246 18.61 14.23 -8.17
C ASN A 246 19.52 15.17 -9.01
N SER A 247 18.92 16.20 -9.62
CA SER A 247 19.60 17.16 -10.52
C SER A 247 20.58 18.10 -9.80
N ARG A 248 20.42 18.33 -8.49
CA ARG A 248 21.19 19.35 -7.75
C ARG A 248 22.21 18.78 -6.78
N PHE A 249 21.91 17.66 -6.14
CA PHE A 249 22.72 17.20 -5.01
C PHE A 249 23.60 15.99 -5.31
N SER A 250 23.44 15.32 -6.47
CA SER A 250 24.08 14.01 -6.73
C SER A 250 23.83 13.01 -5.58
N LEU A 251 22.81 13.28 -4.76
CA LEU A 251 22.40 12.48 -3.63
C LEU A 251 21.31 11.55 -4.13
N SER A 252 21.57 10.25 -4.02
CA SER A 252 20.63 9.24 -4.46
C SER A 252 19.33 9.43 -3.69
N CYS A 253 18.26 9.78 -4.40
CA CYS A 253 16.88 9.89 -3.89
C CYS A 253 16.44 8.63 -3.10
N SER A 254 17.15 7.52 -3.30
CA SER A 254 17.14 6.30 -2.50
C SER A 254 17.31 6.51 -0.99
N VAL A 255 17.99 7.56 -0.51
CA VAL A 255 18.22 7.75 0.94
C VAL A 255 16.91 7.85 1.73
N VAL A 256 15.91 8.55 1.18
CA VAL A 256 14.58 8.68 1.79
C VAL A 256 13.92 7.29 1.89
N TYR A 257 14.04 6.46 0.85
CA TYR A 257 13.46 5.13 0.81
C TYR A 257 14.22 4.11 1.66
N ILE A 258 15.55 4.21 1.71
CA ILE A 258 16.44 3.38 2.54
C ILE A 258 16.13 3.61 4.02
N ILE A 259 15.90 4.86 4.42
CA ILE A 259 15.53 5.18 5.81
C ILE A 259 14.08 4.78 6.07
N SER A 260 13.17 5.05 5.13
CA SER A 260 11.75 4.72 5.30
C SER A 260 11.51 3.21 5.41
N ALA A 261 12.31 2.36 4.79
CA ALA A 261 12.10 0.91 4.82
C ALA A 261 12.09 0.36 6.26
N PRO A 262 13.17 0.42 7.05
CA PRO A 262 13.18 -0.07 8.43
C PRO A 262 12.35 0.77 9.40
N MET A 263 12.13 2.06 9.12
CA MET A 263 11.36 2.92 10.02
C MET A 263 9.85 2.65 9.97
N SER A 264 9.32 2.14 8.85
CA SER A 264 7.87 1.96 8.68
C SER A 264 7.27 0.90 9.61
N PRO A 265 7.91 -0.27 9.81
CA PRO A 265 7.45 -1.24 10.81
C PRO A 265 7.62 -0.72 12.25
N VAL A 266 8.71 0.01 12.52
CA VAL A 266 9.00 0.57 13.85
C VAL A 266 7.91 1.56 14.25
N PHE A 267 7.60 2.52 13.37
CA PHE A 267 6.51 3.46 13.62
C PHE A 267 5.14 2.78 13.61
N GLY A 268 4.91 1.78 12.75
CA GLY A 268 3.68 0.99 12.78
C GLY A 268 3.39 0.37 14.15
N ILE A 269 4.38 -0.30 14.76
CA ILE A 269 4.27 -0.85 16.13
C ILE A 269 4.02 0.26 17.14
N LEU A 270 4.75 1.37 17.02
CA LEU A 270 4.68 2.46 17.99
C LEU A 270 3.30 3.14 17.99
N VAL A 271 2.76 3.41 16.80
CA VAL A 271 1.42 3.98 16.59
C VAL A 271 0.35 3.01 17.08
N ASP A 272 0.47 1.71 16.81
CA ASP A 272 -0.51 0.72 17.30
C ASP A 272 -0.53 0.62 18.83
N LYS A 273 0.63 0.68 19.48
CA LYS A 273 0.75 0.63 20.94
C LYS A 273 0.25 1.90 21.63
N ILE A 274 0.66 3.07 21.13
CA ILE A 274 0.35 4.37 21.76
C ILE A 274 -1.03 4.87 21.35
N GLY A 275 -1.51 4.48 20.17
CA GLY A 275 -2.65 5.11 19.51
C GLY A 275 -2.30 6.51 19.04
N LYS A 276 -3.26 7.43 19.13
CA LYS A 276 -3.09 8.85 18.78
C LYS A 276 -2.64 9.08 17.33
N ASN A 277 -3.21 8.34 16.38
CA ASN A 277 -2.85 8.41 14.96
C ASN A 277 -2.73 9.85 14.42
N ILE A 278 -3.69 10.73 14.76
CA ILE A 278 -3.68 12.12 14.26
C ILE A 278 -2.45 12.89 14.77
N ILE A 279 -2.00 12.65 16.00
CA ILE A 279 -0.81 13.30 16.57
C ILE A 279 0.47 12.84 15.86
N TRP A 280 0.54 11.56 15.50
CA TRP A 280 1.66 11.04 14.70
C TRP A 280 1.69 11.65 13.29
N VAL A 281 0.53 11.79 12.65
CA VAL A 281 0.43 12.49 11.36
C VAL A 281 0.82 13.97 11.51
N LEU A 282 0.39 14.65 12.57
CA LEU A 282 0.79 16.04 12.85
C LEU A 282 2.31 16.17 13.00
N CYS A 283 2.92 15.27 13.78
CA CYS A 283 4.37 15.21 13.96
C CYS A 283 5.09 15.02 12.62
N ALA A 284 4.60 14.11 11.77
CA ALA A 284 5.17 13.88 10.44
C ALA A 284 5.07 15.12 9.54
N VAL A 285 3.91 15.79 9.49
CA VAL A 285 3.72 16.99 8.66
C VAL A 285 4.61 18.15 9.13
N VAL A 286 4.70 18.39 10.44
CA VAL A 286 5.59 19.42 11.00
C VAL A 286 7.06 19.11 10.70
N THR A 287 7.46 17.84 10.84
CA THR A 287 8.82 17.41 10.55
C THR A 287 9.17 17.57 9.07
N THR A 288 8.26 17.24 8.16
CA THR A 288 8.44 17.46 6.72
C THR A 288 8.50 18.94 6.36
N LEU A 289 7.68 19.78 7.00
CA LEU A 289 7.74 21.23 6.81
C LEU A 289 9.10 21.78 7.24
N ALA A 290 9.62 21.31 8.39
CA ALA A 290 10.96 21.67 8.85
C ALA A 290 12.04 21.24 7.85
N SER A 291 11.96 20.04 7.27
CA SER A 291 12.89 19.59 6.23
C SER A 291 12.89 20.51 5.00
N HIS A 292 11.73 20.89 4.48
CA HIS A 292 11.65 21.79 3.32
C HIS A 292 12.14 23.21 3.64
N ILE A 293 11.86 23.73 4.84
CA ILE A 293 12.39 25.03 5.29
C ILE A 293 13.92 24.97 5.40
N MET A 294 14.47 23.87 5.93
CA MET A 294 15.92 23.65 6.00
C MET A 294 16.55 23.67 4.60
N LEU A 295 15.93 22.98 3.63
CA LEU A 295 16.40 22.94 2.24
C LEU A 295 16.27 24.28 1.50
N ALA A 296 15.24 25.07 1.84
CA ALA A 296 14.99 26.37 1.20
C ALA A 296 15.94 27.46 1.67
N PHE A 297 16.17 27.57 2.98
CA PHE A 297 16.77 28.76 3.58
C PHE A 297 18.09 28.51 4.30
N THR A 298 18.47 27.25 4.53
CA THR A 298 19.60 26.92 5.39
C THR A 298 20.76 26.32 4.59
N PHE A 299 21.99 26.78 4.85
CA PHE A 299 23.23 26.21 4.27
C PHE A 299 23.67 24.90 4.95
N TRP A 300 22.76 24.23 5.67
CA TRP A 300 23.08 22.99 6.36
C TRP A 300 23.25 21.85 5.37
N ASN A 301 23.97 20.82 5.80
CA ASN A 301 24.20 19.65 4.98
C ASN A 301 22.85 19.02 4.56
N PRO A 302 22.53 18.96 3.26
CA PRO A 302 21.23 18.50 2.75
C PRO A 302 20.89 17.06 3.16
N TRP A 303 21.90 16.24 3.49
CA TRP A 303 21.71 14.91 4.04
C TRP A 303 20.82 14.89 5.30
N ILE A 304 20.94 15.89 6.18
CA ILE A 304 20.15 15.95 7.43
C ILE A 304 18.67 16.10 7.10
N ALA A 305 18.32 17.03 6.20
CA ALA A 305 16.94 17.26 5.79
C ALA A 305 16.36 16.05 5.04
N MET A 306 17.16 15.38 4.21
CA MET A 306 16.77 14.14 3.52
C MET A 306 16.49 13.00 4.49
N CYS A 307 17.34 12.83 5.52
CA CYS A 307 17.11 11.83 6.55
C CYS A 307 15.84 12.11 7.34
N LEU A 308 15.63 13.37 7.72
CA LEU A 308 14.46 13.82 8.45
C LEU A 308 13.18 13.62 7.62
N LEU A 309 13.24 13.89 6.31
CA LEU A 309 12.15 13.66 5.37
C LEU A 309 11.80 12.16 5.25
N GLY A 310 12.80 11.26 5.22
CA GLY A 310 12.58 9.81 5.21
C GLY A 310 11.87 9.29 6.47
N VAL A 311 12.25 9.81 7.64
CA VAL A 311 11.60 9.50 8.92
C VAL A 311 10.15 10.00 8.93
N ALA A 312 9.91 11.25 8.53
CA ALA A 312 8.58 11.84 8.49
C ALA A 312 7.66 11.13 7.48
N TYR A 313 8.19 10.80 6.30
CA TYR A 313 7.50 10.04 5.27
C TYR A 313 7.00 8.70 5.79
N SER A 314 7.90 7.96 6.44
CA SER A 314 7.58 6.67 7.04
C SER A 314 6.47 6.82 8.08
N LEU A 315 6.60 7.79 9.00
CA LEU A 315 5.63 8.03 10.06
C LEU A 315 4.23 8.36 9.53
N LEU A 316 4.13 9.26 8.55
CA LEU A 316 2.85 9.61 7.95
C LEU A 316 2.21 8.41 7.25
N ALA A 317 2.99 7.65 6.47
CA ALA A 317 2.46 6.57 5.67
C ALA A 317 1.86 5.43 6.52
N CYS A 318 2.51 5.06 7.62
CA CYS A 318 1.96 4.01 8.49
C CYS A 318 0.84 4.48 9.42
N ALA A 319 0.67 5.80 9.66
CA ALA A 319 -0.42 6.33 10.47
C ALA A 319 -1.65 6.77 9.65
N LEU A 320 -1.47 7.31 8.43
CA LEU A 320 -2.52 7.92 7.62
C LEU A 320 -3.38 6.90 6.87
N TRP A 321 -2.74 5.94 6.18
CA TRP A 321 -3.45 4.95 5.36
C TRP A 321 -4.43 4.10 6.18
N PRO A 322 -4.05 3.55 7.35
CA PRO A 322 -5.00 2.80 8.18
C PRO A 322 -6.18 3.62 8.69
N MET A 323 -6.08 4.96 8.78
CA MET A 323 -7.20 5.80 9.25
C MET A 323 -8.42 5.71 8.35
N VAL A 324 -8.26 5.47 7.05
CA VAL A 324 -9.40 5.23 6.15
C VAL A 324 -10.25 4.06 6.65
N ALA A 325 -9.61 2.98 7.09
CA ALA A 325 -10.31 1.81 7.62
C ALA A 325 -10.94 2.04 9.00
N PHE A 326 -10.54 3.09 9.72
CA PHE A 326 -11.16 3.44 11.00
C PHE A 326 -12.43 4.28 10.80
N VAL A 327 -12.50 5.05 9.72
CA VAL A 327 -13.62 5.97 9.44
C VAL A 327 -14.68 5.33 8.53
N VAL A 328 -14.27 4.44 7.63
CA VAL A 328 -15.14 3.91 6.57
C VAL A 328 -15.67 2.53 6.91
N PRO A 329 -16.98 2.25 6.69
CA PRO A 329 -17.54 0.92 6.88
C PRO A 329 -16.98 -0.10 5.88
N GLU A 330 -17.02 -1.39 6.23
CA GLU A 330 -16.31 -2.44 5.47
C GLU A 330 -16.71 -2.53 4.00
N HIS A 331 -17.99 -2.31 3.68
CA HIS A 331 -18.50 -2.42 2.31
C HIS A 331 -18.01 -1.31 1.39
N GLN A 332 -17.58 -0.17 1.95
CA GLN A 332 -17.09 0.99 1.20
C GLN A 332 -15.55 1.11 1.21
N LEU A 333 -14.83 0.20 1.87
CA LEU A 333 -13.37 0.27 1.98
C LEU A 333 -12.67 0.31 0.62
N GLY A 334 -13.10 -0.54 -0.32
CA GLY A 334 -12.53 -0.58 -1.67
C GLY A 334 -12.69 0.75 -2.41
N THR A 335 -13.87 1.36 -2.31
CA THR A 335 -14.17 2.67 -2.89
C THR A 335 -13.35 3.78 -2.25
N ALA A 336 -13.22 3.80 -0.93
CA ALA A 336 -12.48 4.82 -0.22
C ALA A 336 -10.97 4.77 -0.50
N TYR A 337 -10.36 3.58 -0.48
CA TYR A 337 -8.95 3.42 -0.86
C TYR A 337 -8.73 3.68 -2.36
N GLY A 338 -9.66 3.26 -3.22
CA GLY A 338 -9.63 3.59 -4.64
C GLY A 338 -9.63 5.09 -4.89
N PHE A 339 -10.56 5.81 -4.25
CA PHE A 339 -10.65 7.27 -4.35
C PHE A 339 -9.40 7.96 -3.79
N MET A 340 -8.90 7.52 -2.62
CA MET A 340 -7.66 8.04 -2.02
C MET A 340 -6.46 7.92 -2.97
N GLN A 341 -6.30 6.76 -3.60
CA GLN A 341 -5.24 6.53 -4.57
C GLN A 341 -5.42 7.38 -5.84
N SER A 342 -6.65 7.46 -6.37
CA SER A 342 -6.95 8.24 -7.57
C SER A 342 -6.69 9.74 -7.39
N ILE A 343 -7.16 10.33 -6.28
CA ILE A 343 -6.96 11.77 -6.01
C ILE A 343 -5.49 12.08 -5.71
N GLN A 344 -4.77 11.17 -5.02
CA GLN A 344 -3.33 11.27 -4.83
C GLN A 344 -2.60 11.30 -6.17
N ASN A 345 -2.90 10.37 -7.08
CA ASN A 345 -2.26 10.30 -8.40
C ASN A 345 -2.56 11.54 -9.26
N LEU A 346 -3.79 12.05 -9.21
CA LEU A 346 -4.15 13.30 -9.86
C LEU A 346 -3.35 14.49 -9.29
N GLY A 347 -3.30 14.60 -7.96
CA GLY A 347 -2.52 15.64 -7.29
C GLY A 347 -1.04 15.55 -7.63
N LEU A 348 -0.47 14.35 -7.66
CA LEU A 348 0.91 14.11 -8.05
C LEU A 348 1.19 14.55 -9.47
N ALA A 349 0.33 14.22 -10.44
CA ALA A 349 0.51 14.63 -11.82
C ALA A 349 0.52 16.16 -11.96
N VAL A 350 -0.47 16.85 -11.38
CA VAL A 350 -0.59 18.31 -11.47
C VAL A 350 0.58 19.01 -10.79
N ILE A 351 0.91 18.60 -9.56
CA ILE A 351 1.96 19.24 -8.77
C ILE A 351 3.35 18.92 -9.32
N SER A 352 3.57 17.74 -9.90
CA SER A 352 4.86 17.42 -10.56
C SER A 352 5.11 18.31 -11.77
N ILE A 353 4.08 18.58 -12.59
CA ILE A 353 4.20 19.49 -13.74
C ILE A 353 4.47 20.92 -13.26
N ALA A 354 3.72 21.38 -12.26
CA ALA A 354 3.92 22.70 -11.66
C ALA A 354 5.34 22.84 -11.06
N ALA A 355 5.80 21.83 -10.33
CA ALA A 355 7.13 21.76 -9.74
C ALA A 355 8.24 21.83 -10.81
N GLY A 356 8.12 21.07 -11.91
CA GLY A 356 9.06 21.14 -13.03
C GLY A 356 9.13 22.54 -13.64
N MET A 357 7.99 23.16 -13.93
CA MET A 357 7.95 24.52 -14.49
C MET A 357 8.56 25.57 -13.55
N ILE A 358 8.31 25.46 -12.23
CA ILE A 358 8.88 26.37 -11.23
C ILE A 358 10.40 26.18 -11.16
N LEU A 359 10.87 24.94 -11.18
CA LEU A 359 12.29 24.61 -11.15
C LEU A 359 13.02 25.22 -12.35
N ASP A 360 12.46 25.06 -13.55
CA ASP A 360 13.08 25.52 -14.79
C ASP A 360 13.10 27.05 -14.93
N THR A 361 12.04 27.73 -14.45
CA THR A 361 11.90 29.19 -14.62
C THR A 361 12.45 30.01 -13.46
N ARG A 362 12.31 29.52 -12.23
CA ARG A 362 12.58 30.28 -10.99
C ARG A 362 13.65 29.65 -10.11
N GLY A 363 14.04 28.41 -10.39
CA GLY A 363 15.05 27.70 -9.64
C GLY A 363 14.57 27.06 -8.34
N TYR A 364 15.51 26.44 -7.64
CA TYR A 364 15.25 25.52 -6.53
C TYR A 364 14.63 26.19 -5.29
N LEU A 365 15.00 27.43 -4.97
CA LEU A 365 14.45 28.12 -3.80
C LEU A 365 12.93 28.32 -3.92
N PHE A 366 12.43 28.72 -5.09
CA PHE A 366 10.99 28.87 -5.31
C PHE A 366 10.27 27.52 -5.32
N LEU A 367 10.95 26.46 -5.77
CA LEU A 367 10.42 25.09 -5.70
C LEU A 367 10.23 24.65 -4.24
N GLU A 368 11.22 24.87 -3.36
CA GLU A 368 11.11 24.50 -1.95
C GLU A 368 10.05 25.33 -1.20
N VAL A 369 9.92 26.62 -1.53
CA VAL A 369 8.83 27.46 -1.00
C VAL A 369 7.46 26.94 -1.45
N PHE A 370 7.34 26.51 -2.69
CA PHE A 370 6.12 25.91 -3.22
C PHE A 370 5.76 24.60 -2.49
N PHE A 371 6.72 23.70 -2.28
CA PHE A 371 6.50 22.49 -1.49
C PHE A 371 6.16 22.80 -0.02
N SER A 372 6.82 23.78 0.58
CA SER A 372 6.51 24.25 1.94
C SER A 372 5.07 24.75 2.06
N ALA A 373 4.55 25.45 1.03
CA ALA A 373 3.17 25.89 0.98
C ALA A 373 2.19 24.70 0.89
N CYS A 374 2.48 23.69 0.06
CA CYS A 374 1.68 22.46 0.00
C CYS A 374 1.63 21.72 1.35
N VAL A 375 2.77 21.58 2.02
CA VAL A 375 2.85 20.93 3.34
C VAL A 375 2.12 21.76 4.41
N SER A 376 2.14 23.10 4.29
CA SER A 376 1.37 23.98 5.19
C SER A 376 -0.14 23.79 5.05
N LEU A 377 -0.66 23.53 3.83
CA LEU A 377 -2.07 23.16 3.64
C LEU A 377 -2.39 21.81 4.30
N SER A 378 -1.47 20.84 4.20
CA SER A 378 -1.58 19.56 4.92
C SER A 378 -1.64 19.79 6.43
N LEU A 379 -0.82 20.69 6.98
CA LEU A 379 -0.81 21.02 8.41
C LEU A 379 -2.16 21.57 8.88
N VAL A 380 -2.74 22.51 8.12
CA VAL A 380 -4.07 23.05 8.40
C VAL A 380 -5.11 21.92 8.39
N ALA A 381 -5.07 21.03 7.40
CA ALA A 381 -6.01 19.91 7.30
C ALA A 381 -5.86 18.92 8.47
N VAL A 382 -4.63 18.62 8.94
CA VAL A 382 -4.41 17.77 10.12
C VAL A 382 -4.95 18.42 11.40
N VAL A 383 -4.74 19.73 11.57
CA VAL A 383 -5.28 20.46 12.72
C VAL A 383 -6.81 20.45 12.70
N MET A 384 -7.42 20.68 11.54
CA MET A 384 -8.87 20.56 11.38
C MET A 384 -9.36 19.14 11.69
N LEU A 385 -8.66 18.10 11.22
CA LEU A 385 -8.98 16.71 11.49
C LEU A 385 -8.91 16.41 13.00
N TYR A 386 -7.94 16.99 13.71
CA TYR A 386 -7.83 16.86 15.16
C TYR A 386 -9.07 17.41 15.87
N PHE A 387 -9.53 18.61 15.50
CA PHE A 387 -10.73 19.21 16.07
C PHE A 387 -11.99 18.42 15.74
N VAL A 388 -12.18 18.03 14.47
CA VAL A 388 -13.34 17.24 14.04
C VAL A 388 -13.38 15.92 14.82
N ASN A 389 -12.26 15.22 14.93
CA ASN A 389 -12.18 13.97 15.68
C ASN A 389 -12.49 14.16 17.18
N HIS A 390 -12.07 15.27 17.78
CA HIS A 390 -12.41 15.58 19.17
C HIS A 390 -13.92 15.79 19.35
N LEU A 391 -14.59 16.40 18.36
CA LEU A 391 -16.05 16.60 18.38
C LEU A 391 -16.84 15.32 18.09
N THR A 392 -16.29 14.37 17.32
CA THR A 392 -16.97 13.11 16.95
C THR A 392 -16.66 11.93 17.89
N GLY A 393 -16.03 12.15 19.05
CA GLY A 393 -15.82 11.10 20.06
C GLY A 393 -14.43 10.45 20.08
N GLY A 394 -13.49 10.91 19.24
CA GLY A 394 -12.07 10.61 19.39
C GLY A 394 -11.61 9.20 18.98
N ASP A 395 -12.38 8.51 18.15
CA ASP A 395 -12.18 7.12 17.70
C ASP A 395 -10.89 6.90 16.90
N LEU A 396 -10.46 7.90 16.12
CA LEU A 396 -9.20 7.83 15.36
C LEU A 396 -7.96 7.71 16.25
N ASN A 397 -8.03 8.19 17.50
CA ASN A 397 -6.89 8.22 18.42
C ASN A 397 -6.83 7.00 19.36
N TRP A 398 -7.75 6.04 19.25
CA TRP A 398 -7.70 4.83 20.07
C TRP A 398 -6.53 3.92 19.68
N SER A 399 -5.88 3.32 20.68
CA SER A 399 -4.85 2.31 20.47
C SER A 399 -5.46 0.98 19.99
N ALA A 400 -4.62 0.11 19.42
CA ALA A 400 -5.05 -1.21 18.94
C ALA A 400 -5.74 -2.02 20.05
N LYS A 401 -5.15 -2.03 21.26
CA LYS A 401 -5.70 -2.74 22.42
C LYS A 401 -7.07 -2.20 22.85
N LYS A 402 -7.29 -0.87 22.76
CA LYS A 402 -8.57 -0.26 23.09
C LYS A 402 -9.64 -0.62 22.05
N ARG A 403 -9.29 -0.62 20.76
CA ARG A 403 -10.18 -1.03 19.66
C ARG A 403 -10.59 -2.48 19.77
N GLU A 404 -9.63 -3.37 20.03
CA GLU A 404 -9.92 -4.80 20.23
C GLU A 404 -10.88 -5.02 21.41
N LYS A 405 -10.68 -4.31 22.52
CA LYS A 405 -11.57 -4.39 23.69
C LYS A 405 -13.00 -3.94 23.35
N LEU A 406 -13.17 -2.81 22.67
CA LEU A 406 -14.49 -2.30 22.29
C LEU A 406 -15.21 -3.23 21.31
N GLN A 407 -14.49 -3.83 20.36
CA GLN A 407 -15.07 -4.83 19.46
C GLN A 407 -15.52 -6.09 20.18
N LYS A 408 -14.76 -6.57 21.18
CA LYS A 408 -15.17 -7.73 21.99
C LYS A 408 -16.42 -7.43 22.82
N VAL A 409 -16.55 -6.20 23.32
CA VAL A 409 -17.77 -5.77 24.03
C VAL A 409 -18.97 -5.74 23.08
N ALA A 410 -18.83 -5.08 21.93
CA ALA A 410 -19.90 -4.99 20.93
C ALA A 410 -20.30 -6.33 20.29
N ALA A 411 -19.45 -7.36 20.36
CA ALA A 411 -19.77 -8.72 19.89
C ALA A 411 -20.47 -9.58 20.94
N ASN A 412 -20.46 -9.14 22.21
CA ASN A 412 -21.07 -9.82 23.33
C ASN A 412 -22.40 -9.17 23.78
N GLU A 413 -22.72 -8.00 23.24
CA GLU A 413 -24.03 -7.31 23.33
C GLU A 413 -24.88 -7.71 22.12
#